data_AF-A0A951SRG6-F1
#
_entry.id   AF-A0A951SRG6-F1
#
_cell.length_a   1.000
_cell.length_b   1.000
_cell.length_c   1.000
_cell.angle_alpha   90.00
_cell.angle_beta   90.00
_cell.angle_gamma   90.00
#
_symmetry.space_group_name_H-M   'P 1'
#
loop_
_entity.id
_entity.type
_entity.pdbx_description
1 polymer ?
#
loop_
_entity_poly.entity_id
_entity_poly.type
_entity_poly.pdbx_seq_one_letter_code
_entity_poly.pdbx_strand_id
1 'polypeptide(L)'
;MRRSRKDAEWLTEIHFSKELNTKHYLLTTIKGLDIYDPIKDIVKPRDVHDIAYWMVDDDYDGSNFVVKQVFFCGGDKSEFDKWKKGLDTLAKDGTKKKAEKTLKIEIDDEAFDRLYGHISHPIEIKKKGQKIAVRIISQFGEESTKVLSAE
;
A
#
# COMPACT_ATOMS: atom_id res chain seq x y z
N MET A 1 0.68 -4.13 22.55
CA MET A 1 -0.06 -5.35 22.93
C MET A 1 0.54 -6.52 22.15
N ARG A 2 1.02 -7.58 22.80
CA ARG A 2 1.68 -8.73 22.12
C ARG A 2 0.58 -9.72 21.71
N ARG A 3 0.53 -10.13 20.44
CA ARG A 3 -0.42 -11.13 19.92
C ARG A 3 0.30 -12.47 19.76
N SER A 4 -0.37 -13.58 20.10
CA SER A 4 0.20 -14.93 20.03
C SER A 4 0.02 -15.54 18.64
N ARG A 5 0.87 -16.51 18.28
CA ARG A 5 0.83 -17.25 17.01
C ARG A 5 -0.53 -17.92 16.71
N LYS A 6 -1.34 -18.22 17.73
CA LYS A 6 -2.64 -18.90 17.58
C LYS A 6 -3.79 -17.96 17.20
N ASP A 7 -3.61 -16.65 17.36
CA ASP A 7 -4.61 -15.64 17.01
C ASP A 7 -4.36 -15.03 15.60
N ALA A 8 -3.31 -15.49 14.92
CA ALA A 8 -2.77 -14.92 13.69
C ALA A 8 -2.86 -15.93 12.54
N GLU A 9 -4.06 -16.12 11.98
CA GLU A 9 -4.24 -17.01 10.81
C GLU A 9 -3.55 -16.50 9.54
N TRP A 10 -3.04 -15.26 9.52
CA TRP A 10 -2.14 -14.75 8.49
C TRP A 10 -1.07 -13.88 9.17
N LEU A 11 0.22 -14.24 9.01
CA LEU A 11 1.36 -13.64 9.74
C LEU A 11 1.68 -12.17 9.37
N THR A 12 0.82 -11.55 8.57
CA THR A 12 0.92 -10.16 8.16
C THR A 12 -0.47 -9.57 7.94
N GLU A 13 -1.09 -9.03 9.01
CA GLU A 13 -2.38 -8.34 8.88
C GLU A 13 -2.17 -6.96 8.25
N ILE A 14 -2.84 -6.71 7.13
CA ILE A 14 -2.94 -5.37 6.56
C ILE A 14 -4.01 -4.60 7.35
N HIS A 15 -3.60 -3.50 7.95
CA HIS A 15 -4.49 -2.57 8.64
C HIS A 15 -4.91 -1.47 7.66
N PHE A 16 -6.20 -1.33 7.40
CA PHE A 16 -6.73 -0.17 6.68
C PHE A 16 -8.10 0.24 7.20
N SER A 17 -8.51 1.46 6.89
CA SER A 17 -9.91 1.88 6.96
C SER A 17 -10.53 1.92 5.57
N LYS A 18 -11.83 1.62 5.53
CA LYS A 18 -12.71 1.77 4.38
C LYS A 18 -13.67 2.92 4.67
N GLU A 19 -13.74 3.90 3.79
CA GLU A 19 -14.74 4.97 3.85
C GLU A 19 -15.46 5.09 2.51
N LEU A 20 -16.79 5.26 2.56
CA LEU A 20 -17.60 5.59 1.40
C LEU A 20 -17.75 7.10 1.34
N ASN A 21 -17.03 7.75 0.42
CA ASN A 21 -17.15 9.21 0.27
C ASN A 21 -18.47 9.58 -0.44
N THR A 22 -18.98 8.68 -1.29
CA THR A 22 -20.35 8.64 -1.80
C THR A 22 -20.80 7.17 -1.89
N LYS A 23 -22.10 6.88 -2.06
CA LYS A 23 -22.62 5.49 -2.08
C LYS A 23 -21.97 4.55 -3.12
N HIS A 24 -21.19 5.07 -4.07
CA HIS A 24 -20.57 4.30 -5.16
C HIS A 24 -19.04 4.27 -5.14
N TYR A 25 -18.38 5.00 -4.24
CA TYR A 25 -16.91 5.08 -4.24
C TYR A 25 -16.32 4.69 -2.90
N LEU A 26 -15.30 3.85 -2.94
CA LEU A 26 -14.56 3.36 -1.81
C LEU A 26 -13.16 4.00 -1.77
N LEU A 27 -12.75 4.46 -0.59
CA LEU A 27 -11.37 4.83 -0.31
C LEU A 27 -10.76 3.81 0.67
N THR A 28 -9.54 3.39 0.38
CA THR A 28 -8.75 2.53 1.28
C THR A 28 -7.57 3.33 1.82
N THR A 29 -7.39 3.32 3.14
CA THR A 29 -6.25 3.96 3.79
C THR A 29 -5.38 2.93 4.51
N ILE A 30 -4.14 2.73 4.07
CA ILE A 30 -3.17 1.88 4.76
C ILE A 30 -2.74 2.51 6.09
N LYS A 31 -2.75 1.70 7.15
CA LYS A 31 -2.37 2.09 8.51
C LYS A 31 -1.09 1.41 9.01
N GLY A 32 -0.63 0.36 8.34
CA GLY A 32 0.57 -0.37 8.72
C GLY A 32 0.50 -1.85 8.36
N LEU A 33 1.51 -2.58 8.81
CA LEU A 33 1.74 -3.99 8.51
C LEU A 33 2.24 -4.71 9.74
N ASP A 34 1.61 -5.81 10.14
CA ASP A 34 2.17 -6.68 11.19
C ASP A 34 3.24 -7.60 10.57
N ILE A 35 4.42 -7.72 11.15
CA ILE A 35 5.48 -8.61 10.63
C ILE A 35 5.91 -9.61 11.71
N TYR A 36 5.99 -10.88 11.33
CA TYR A 36 6.49 -11.95 12.18
C TYR A 36 8.02 -11.97 12.25
N ASP A 37 8.57 -11.95 13.46
CA ASP A 37 9.99 -12.11 13.77
C ASP A 37 10.26 -13.59 14.14
N PRO A 38 10.84 -14.41 13.23
CA PRO A 38 11.00 -15.84 13.46
C PRO A 38 12.07 -16.16 14.51
N ILE A 39 12.99 -15.24 14.80
CA ILE A 39 14.02 -15.42 15.83
C ILE A 39 13.41 -15.27 17.21
N LYS A 40 12.45 -14.34 17.36
CA LYS A 40 11.83 -14.01 18.63
C LYS A 40 10.45 -14.64 18.82
N ASP A 41 9.91 -15.32 17.81
CA ASP A 41 8.56 -15.91 17.78
C ASP A 41 7.47 -14.90 18.19
N ILE A 42 7.55 -13.69 17.64
CA ILE A 42 6.61 -12.59 17.93
C ILE A 42 6.18 -11.88 16.66
N VAL A 43 4.92 -11.43 16.64
CA VAL A 43 4.41 -10.48 15.64
C VAL A 43 4.61 -9.06 16.16
N LYS A 44 5.21 -8.19 15.34
CA LYS A 44 5.41 -6.78 15.66
C LYS A 44 4.61 -5.91 14.69
N PRO A 45 3.82 -4.95 15.18
CA PRO A 45 3.24 -3.93 14.32
C PRO A 45 4.37 -3.07 13.76
N ARG A 46 4.33 -2.83 12.46
CA ARG A 46 5.16 -1.85 11.77
C ARG A 46 4.32 -0.71 11.26
N ASP A 47 4.95 0.45 11.29
CA ASP A 47 4.36 1.70 10.80
C ASP A 47 4.40 1.72 9.27
N VAL A 48 3.62 2.61 8.66
CA VAL A 48 3.60 2.83 7.21
C VAL A 48 4.96 3.21 6.63
N HIS A 49 5.90 3.67 7.47
CA HIS A 49 7.28 3.96 7.10
C HIS A 49 8.10 2.71 6.73
N ASP A 50 7.68 1.51 7.12
CA ASP A 50 8.35 0.26 6.77
C ASP A 50 7.81 -0.37 5.45
N ILE A 51 6.87 0.33 4.80
CA ILE A 51 6.27 -0.09 3.54
C ILE A 51 7.05 0.55 2.40
N ALA A 52 7.51 -0.25 1.43
CA ALA A 52 8.12 0.28 0.20
C ALA A 52 7.03 0.88 -0.69
N TYR A 53 6.06 0.05 -1.06
CA TYR A 53 4.91 0.44 -1.86
C TYR A 53 3.74 -0.52 -1.64
N TRP A 54 2.56 -0.09 -2.06
CA TRP A 54 1.34 -0.89 -2.03
C TRP A 54 0.55 -0.69 -3.32
N MET A 55 -0.29 -1.67 -3.63
CA MET A 55 -1.02 -1.77 -4.87
C MET A 55 -2.47 -2.15 -4.59
N VAL A 56 -3.34 -1.73 -5.51
CA VAL A 56 -4.76 -2.06 -5.48
C VAL A 56 -5.15 -2.75 -6.78
N ASP A 57 -5.87 -3.86 -6.65
CA ASP A 57 -6.71 -4.44 -7.67
C ASP A 57 -8.17 -4.20 -7.26
N ASP A 58 -8.94 -3.50 -8.10
CA ASP A 58 -10.30 -3.07 -7.80
C ASP A 58 -11.40 -4.08 -8.18
N ASP A 59 -11.09 -5.15 -8.93
CA ASP A 59 -12.03 -6.19 -9.31
C ASP A 59 -11.36 -7.57 -9.30
N TYR A 60 -10.79 -7.92 -8.15
CA TYR A 60 -9.99 -9.13 -7.97
C TYR A 60 -10.84 -10.40 -8.16
N ASP A 61 -10.44 -11.24 -9.11
CA ASP A 61 -11.17 -12.46 -9.45
C ASP A 61 -10.92 -13.64 -8.48
N GLY A 62 -9.95 -13.52 -7.58
CA GLY A 62 -9.54 -14.58 -6.66
C GLY A 62 -8.30 -15.37 -7.12
N SER A 63 -7.74 -15.06 -8.28
CA SER A 63 -6.61 -15.76 -8.89
C SER A 63 -5.46 -14.82 -9.26
N ASN A 64 -5.71 -13.85 -10.15
CA ASN A 64 -4.69 -12.98 -10.71
C ASN A 64 -4.80 -11.59 -10.10
N PHE A 65 -3.68 -11.08 -9.59
CA PHE A 65 -3.63 -9.70 -9.08
C PHE A 65 -3.31 -8.76 -10.24
N VAL A 66 -4.29 -7.95 -10.64
CA VAL A 66 -4.13 -6.95 -11.71
C VAL A 66 -3.95 -5.58 -11.07
N VAL A 67 -2.75 -5.02 -11.19
CA VAL A 67 -2.44 -3.70 -10.61
C VAL A 67 -3.24 -2.62 -11.32
N LYS A 68 -4.07 -1.89 -10.56
CA LYS A 68 -4.83 -0.72 -11.03
C LYS A 68 -4.32 0.58 -10.45
N GLN A 69 -3.86 0.53 -9.20
CA GLN A 69 -3.23 1.67 -8.53
C GLN A 69 -1.96 1.19 -7.83
N VAL A 70 -0.95 2.06 -7.76
CA VAL A 70 0.30 1.82 -7.04
C VAL A 70 0.70 3.08 -6.30
N PHE A 71 1.19 2.89 -5.08
CA PHE A 71 1.55 3.96 -4.18
C PHE A 71 2.85 3.61 -3.44
N PHE A 72 3.84 4.46 -3.50
CA PHE A 72 5.08 4.38 -2.75
C PHE A 72 4.90 5.02 -1.37
N CYS A 73 5.43 4.32 -0.36
CA CYS A 73 5.49 4.80 1.03
C CYS A 73 6.94 4.96 1.50
N GLY A 74 7.89 4.30 0.81
CA GLY A 74 9.27 4.14 1.26
C GLY A 74 10.29 4.96 0.47
N GLY A 75 10.88 5.90 1.21
CA GLY A 75 12.23 6.47 1.09
C GLY A 75 12.73 6.69 2.54
N ASP A 76 13.96 7.17 2.75
CA ASP A 76 14.37 7.61 4.11
C ASP A 76 13.30 8.57 4.67
N LYS A 77 13.05 8.60 6.00
CA LYS A 77 12.10 9.54 6.62
C LYS A 77 12.33 10.97 6.12
N SER A 78 13.60 11.32 5.91
CA SER A 78 14.02 12.58 5.30
C SER A 78 13.65 12.72 3.82
N GLU A 79 13.72 11.66 3.00
CA GLU A 79 13.30 11.67 1.59
C GLU A 79 11.78 11.82 1.46
N PHE A 80 11.01 11.11 2.28
CA PHE A 80 9.55 11.25 2.32
C PHE A 80 9.13 12.63 2.82
N ASP A 81 9.78 13.14 3.88
CA ASP A 81 9.51 14.50 4.38
C ASP A 81 9.91 15.58 3.37
N LYS A 82 11.03 15.43 2.66
CA LYS A 82 11.45 16.34 1.59
C LYS A 82 10.47 16.31 0.42
N TRP A 83 10.03 15.12 0.02
CA TRP A 83 9.02 14.94 -1.03
C TRP A 83 7.71 15.62 -0.62
N LYS A 84 7.19 15.33 0.58
CA LYS A 84 5.94 15.89 1.12
C LYS A 84 5.99 17.41 1.25
N LYS A 85 7.16 17.95 1.57
CA LYS A 85 7.37 19.41 1.68
C LYS A 85 7.71 20.07 0.34
N GLY A 86 7.82 19.31 -0.76
CA GLY A 86 8.21 19.83 -2.08
C GLY A 86 9.59 20.47 -2.11
N LEU A 87 10.46 20.14 -1.15
CA LEU A 87 11.66 20.92 -0.82
C LEU A 87 12.93 20.49 -1.59
N ASP A 88 12.91 19.35 -2.30
CA ASP A 88 14.12 18.82 -2.97
C ASP A 88 13.78 18.16 -4.32
N THR A 89 13.90 18.90 -5.41
CA THR A 89 13.67 18.43 -6.80
C THR A 89 14.59 17.26 -7.16
N LEU A 90 15.80 17.20 -6.59
CA LEU A 90 16.77 16.12 -6.86
C LEU A 90 16.35 14.79 -6.21
N ALA A 91 15.74 14.84 -5.02
CA ALA A 91 15.19 13.67 -4.35
C ALA A 91 13.95 13.13 -5.09
N LYS A 92 13.09 14.02 -5.63
CA LYS A 92 11.97 13.64 -6.49
C LYS A 92 12.46 12.91 -7.74
N ASP A 93 13.45 13.45 -8.44
CA ASP A 93 14.02 12.84 -9.66
C ASP A 93 14.64 11.45 -9.41
N GLY A 94 15.39 11.30 -8.32
CA GLY A 94 16.02 10.02 -7.96
C GLY A 94 14.99 8.93 -7.68
N THR A 95 13.91 9.29 -6.97
CA THR A 95 12.87 8.33 -6.59
C THR A 95 11.94 8.04 -7.79
N LYS A 96 11.69 9.04 -8.64
CA LYS A 96 10.97 8.89 -9.92
C LYS A 96 11.64 7.88 -10.83
N LYS A 97 12.96 8.02 -11.05
CA LYS A 97 13.74 7.07 -11.85
C LYS A 97 13.70 5.65 -11.28
N LYS A 98 13.67 5.47 -9.95
CA LYS A 98 13.52 4.15 -9.33
C LYS A 98 12.13 3.56 -9.60
N ALA A 99 11.07 4.37 -9.48
CA ALA A 99 9.70 3.94 -9.76
C ALA A 99 9.53 3.56 -11.24
N GLU A 100 9.95 4.42 -12.17
CA GLU A 100 9.95 4.18 -13.62
C GLU A 100 10.72 2.90 -13.97
N LYS A 101 11.90 2.69 -13.38
CA LYS A 101 12.69 1.47 -13.59
C LYS A 101 12.01 0.21 -13.05
N THR A 102 11.38 0.30 -11.88
CA THR A 102 10.72 -0.83 -11.23
C THR A 102 9.45 -1.23 -12.00
N LEU A 103 8.69 -0.23 -12.45
CA LEU A 103 7.40 -0.41 -13.11
C LEU A 103 7.52 -0.49 -14.65
N LYS A 104 8.68 -0.13 -15.20
CA LYS A 104 8.94 -0.03 -16.65
C LYS A 104 7.95 0.90 -17.37
N ILE A 105 7.77 2.09 -16.81
CA ILE A 105 6.87 3.14 -17.34
C ILE A 105 7.58 4.49 -17.34
N GLU A 106 7.05 5.45 -18.11
CA GLU A 106 7.36 6.87 -17.95
C GLU A 106 6.24 7.52 -17.13
N ILE A 107 6.60 8.38 -16.18
CA ILE A 107 5.63 9.00 -15.26
C ILE A 107 5.77 10.52 -15.40
N ASP A 108 4.68 11.25 -15.66
CA ASP A 108 4.74 12.72 -15.59
C ASP A 108 4.82 13.20 -14.13
N ASP A 109 5.21 14.44 -13.89
CA ASP A 109 5.44 14.92 -12.52
C ASP A 109 4.15 15.00 -11.68
N GLU A 110 3.00 15.25 -12.30
CA GLU A 110 1.70 15.32 -11.64
C GLU A 110 1.21 13.91 -11.27
N ALA A 111 1.38 12.94 -12.18
CA ALA A 111 1.14 11.53 -11.94
C ALA A 111 2.07 11.01 -10.83
N PHE A 112 3.35 11.40 -10.85
CA PHE A 112 4.33 11.00 -9.86
C PHE A 112 3.98 11.52 -8.46
N ASP A 113 3.45 12.74 -8.36
CA ASP A 113 3.02 13.27 -7.07
C ASP A 113 1.82 12.51 -6.46
N ARG A 114 1.00 11.86 -7.31
CA ARG A 114 -0.12 11.00 -6.87
C ARG A 114 0.32 9.60 -6.45
N LEU A 115 1.54 9.19 -6.81
CA LEU A 115 2.08 7.89 -6.45
C LEU A 115 2.58 7.82 -5.01
N TYR A 116 2.51 8.88 -4.20
CA TYR A 116 2.90 8.82 -2.80
C TYR A 116 1.70 9.04 -1.90
N GLY A 117 1.56 8.14 -0.95
CA GLY A 117 0.53 8.26 0.06
C GLY A 117 0.11 6.92 0.62
N HIS A 118 -0.75 7.03 1.62
CA HIS A 118 -1.35 5.89 2.29
C HIS A 118 -2.84 5.78 1.99
N ILE A 119 -3.39 6.64 1.13
CA ILE A 119 -4.81 6.67 0.76
C ILE A 119 -4.91 6.38 -0.74
N SER A 120 -5.83 5.50 -1.13
CA SER A 120 -6.08 5.17 -2.53
C SER A 120 -6.74 6.33 -3.27
N HIS A 121 -6.73 6.28 -4.60
CA HIS A 121 -7.71 7.03 -5.38
C HIS A 121 -9.10 6.41 -5.18
N PRO A 122 -10.20 7.16 -5.45
CA PRO A 122 -11.55 6.63 -5.38
C PRO A 122 -11.70 5.36 -6.23
N ILE A 123 -12.18 4.29 -5.62
CA ILE A 123 -12.46 3.02 -6.29
C ILE A 123 -13.96 2.93 -6.52
N GLU A 124 -14.37 2.86 -7.78
CA GLU A 124 -15.78 2.71 -8.14
C GLU A 124 -16.29 1.29 -7.82
N ILE A 125 -17.40 1.22 -7.09
CA ILE A 125 -18.12 -0.02 -6.80
C ILE A 125 -19.19 -0.23 -7.87
N LYS A 126 -18.90 -1.14 -8.79
CA LYS A 126 -19.72 -1.45 -9.97
C LYS A 126 -20.76 -2.53 -9.69
N LYS A 127 -20.48 -3.43 -8.75
CA LYS A 127 -21.35 -4.56 -8.39
C LYS A 127 -21.28 -4.89 -6.90
N LYS A 128 -22.39 -5.39 -6.36
CA LYS A 128 -22.42 -5.96 -5.01
C LYS A 128 -21.48 -7.16 -4.93
N GLY A 129 -20.67 -7.23 -3.88
CA GLY A 129 -19.67 -8.28 -3.70
C GLY A 129 -18.41 -8.12 -4.55
N GLN A 130 -18.20 -6.95 -5.19
CA GLN A 130 -16.93 -6.64 -5.86
C GLN A 130 -15.77 -6.82 -4.87
N LYS A 131 -14.76 -7.56 -5.29
CA LYS A 131 -13.60 -7.85 -4.46
C LYS A 131 -12.49 -6.86 -4.77
N ILE A 132 -11.97 -6.22 -3.74
CA ILE A 132 -10.83 -5.30 -3.84
C ILE A 132 -9.66 -5.98 -3.14
N ALA A 133 -8.59 -6.27 -3.86
CA ALA A 133 -7.37 -6.81 -3.29
C ALA A 133 -6.34 -5.70 -3.09
N VAL A 134 -5.76 -5.65 -1.90
CA VAL A 134 -4.73 -4.70 -1.52
C VAL A 134 -3.48 -5.47 -1.22
N ARG A 135 -2.39 -5.15 -1.90
CA ARG A 135 -1.10 -5.80 -1.75
C ARG A 135 -0.06 -4.83 -1.26
N ILE A 136 0.67 -5.19 -0.22
CA ILE A 136 1.72 -4.38 0.40
C ILE A 136 3.05 -5.10 0.23
N ILE A 137 4.07 -4.34 -0.18
CA ILE A 137 5.46 -4.78 -0.24
C ILE A 137 6.25 -3.98 0.80
N SER A 138 6.89 -4.68 1.73
CA SER A 138 7.75 -4.04 2.73
C SER A 138 9.06 -3.56 2.08
N GLN A 139 9.79 -2.69 2.77
CA GLN A 139 11.16 -2.31 2.36
C GLN A 139 12.18 -3.45 2.39
N PHE A 140 11.83 -4.58 3.03
CA PHE A 140 12.68 -5.78 3.10
C PHE A 140 12.25 -6.87 2.10
N GLY A 141 11.22 -6.60 1.29
CA GLY A 141 10.75 -7.49 0.22
C GLY A 141 9.69 -8.50 0.64
N GLU A 142 9.18 -8.46 1.87
CA GLU A 142 8.02 -9.27 2.24
C GLU A 142 6.74 -8.74 1.58
N GLU A 143 5.87 -9.66 1.18
CA GLU A 143 4.57 -9.35 0.55
C GLU A 143 3.42 -9.81 1.45
N SER A 144 2.35 -9.01 1.51
CA SER A 144 1.06 -9.44 2.06
C SER A 144 -0.09 -8.93 1.20
N THR A 145 -1.15 -9.71 1.11
CA THR A 145 -2.37 -9.37 0.38
C THR A 145 -3.59 -9.50 1.29
N LYS A 146 -4.48 -8.51 1.25
CA LYS A 146 -5.78 -8.57 1.93
C LYS A 146 -6.88 -8.27 0.92
N VAL A 147 -7.92 -9.10 0.93
CA VAL A 147 -9.08 -8.95 0.06
C VAL A 147 -10.25 -8.42 0.85
N LEU A 148 -10.91 -7.41 0.30
CA LEU A 148 -12.14 -6.81 0.77
C LEU A 148 -13.29 -7.15 -0.15
N SER A 149 -14.49 -7.23 0.41
CA SER A 149 -15.72 -7.25 -0.38
C SER A 149 -16.46 -5.93 -0.18
N ALA A 150 -16.85 -5.29 -1.28
CA ALA A 150 -17.78 -4.18 -1.24
C ALA A 150 -19.21 -4.71 -1.14
N GLU A 151 -19.95 -4.26 -0.12
CA GLU A 151 -21.37 -4.60 0.09
C GLU A 151 -22.30 -3.70 -0.72
#